data_AF-A0A6A6T2N5-F1
#
_entry.id   AF-A0A6A6T2N5-F1
#
_cell.length_a   1.000
_cell.length_b   1.000
_cell.length_c   1.000
_cell.angle_alpha   90.00
_cell.angle_beta   90.00
_cell.angle_gamma   90.00
#
_symmetry.space_group_name_H-M   'P 1'
#
loop_
_entity.id
_entity.type
_entity.pdbx_description
1 polymer ?
#
loop_
_entity_poly.entity_id
_entity_poly.type
_entity_poly.pdbx_seq_one_letter_code
_entity_poly.pdbx_strand_id
1 'polypeptide(L)'
;METQTVGDSEASPSTQEQKRKLNTYIVNTSRADHDLGSHLRKHAAANATLAQALRDTEAASQELGKIKTRLERLIEMTQTKTTITPAGFRHVLDDFSSQILDIENTYEKAVGDVWMAWRDAIRNLIQAGDAGNQQEQTLVNLHRLVGVTEDDQQKKEISGVVNALERQKEESMQELQKAATDQEARSSLMATPRYLDEHRKEWRAMRIAIGKTMAGARSAIGDTQQVPASSPHPQHIHHI
;
A
#
# COMPACT_ATOMS: atom_id res chain seq x y z
N MET A 1 64.08 49.65 4.02
CA MET A 1 63.31 48.41 4.25
C MET A 1 61.92 48.84 4.67
N GLU A 2 61.02 49.00 3.70
CA GLU A 2 59.62 49.30 3.97
C GLU A 2 58.87 47.97 3.99
N THR A 3 58.36 47.62 5.17
CA THR A 3 57.41 46.52 5.36
C THR A 3 56.05 46.97 4.81
N GLN A 4 55.70 46.45 3.64
CA GLN A 4 54.35 46.52 3.10
C GLN A 4 53.44 45.66 3.98
N THR A 5 52.60 46.32 4.77
CA THR A 5 51.45 45.70 5.42
C THR A 5 50.45 45.28 4.34
N VAL A 6 50.36 43.97 4.12
CA VAL A 6 49.27 43.34 3.36
C VAL A 6 47.98 43.67 4.10
N GLY A 7 47.19 44.58 3.55
CA GLY A 7 45.85 44.88 4.04
C GLY A 7 44.97 43.69 3.78
N ASP A 8 44.56 43.00 4.85
CA ASP A 8 43.39 42.13 4.82
C ASP A 8 42.20 42.99 4.40
N SER A 9 41.81 42.83 3.14
CA SER A 9 40.67 43.51 2.55
C SER A 9 39.39 42.94 3.18
N GLU A 10 38.92 43.56 4.26
CA GLU A 10 37.64 43.26 4.87
C GLU A 10 36.54 43.41 3.80
N ALA A 11 35.85 42.31 3.50
CA ALA A 11 34.79 42.29 2.51
C ALA A 11 33.72 43.34 2.84
N SER A 12 33.36 44.16 1.84
CA SER A 12 32.33 45.19 1.94
C SER A 12 31.02 44.64 2.54
N PRO A 13 30.23 45.45 3.29
CA PRO A 13 29.00 45.00 3.94
C PRO A 13 28.01 44.31 2.98
N SER A 14 27.95 44.75 1.72
CA SER A 14 27.13 44.13 0.66
C SER A 14 27.60 42.72 0.28
N THR A 15 28.90 42.48 0.23
CA THR A 15 29.53 41.18 -0.04
C THR A 15 29.26 40.20 1.11
N GLN A 16 29.33 40.64 2.36
CA GLN A 16 28.98 39.78 3.50
C GLN A 16 27.49 39.40 3.52
N GLU A 17 26.60 40.33 3.19
CA GLU A 17 25.16 40.06 3.10
C GLU A 17 24.83 39.07 1.98
N GLN A 18 25.46 39.23 0.81
CA GLN A 18 25.30 38.31 -0.32
C GLN A 18 25.86 36.91 0.00
N LYS A 19 27.01 36.81 0.69
CA LYS A 19 27.54 35.52 1.18
C LYS A 19 26.59 34.84 2.17
N ARG A 20 25.97 35.60 3.07
CA ARG A 20 24.93 35.05 3.97
C ARG A 20 23.72 34.55 3.20
N LYS A 21 23.21 35.31 2.22
CA LYS A 21 22.10 34.90 1.36
C LYS A 21 22.42 33.64 0.56
N LEU A 22 23.60 33.57 -0.04
CA LEU A 22 24.09 32.39 -0.76
C LEU A 22 24.10 31.16 0.15
N ASN A 23 24.68 31.27 1.36
CA ASN A 23 24.70 30.17 2.32
C ASN A 23 23.29 29.72 2.70
N THR A 24 22.35 30.64 2.94
CA THR A 24 20.95 30.30 3.22
C THR A 24 20.33 29.51 2.08
N TYR A 25 20.54 29.93 0.83
CA TYR A 25 20.01 29.21 -0.33
C TYR A 25 20.64 27.82 -0.50
N ILE A 26 21.96 27.69 -0.30
CA ILE A 26 22.64 26.38 -0.33
C ILE A 26 22.01 25.44 0.70
N VAL A 27 21.86 25.89 1.95
CA VAL A 27 21.26 25.09 3.03
C VAL A 27 19.82 24.70 2.69
N ASN A 28 19.02 25.62 2.17
CA ASN A 28 17.64 25.34 1.78
C ASN A 28 17.56 24.33 0.63
N THR A 29 18.42 24.45 -0.38
CA THR A 29 18.49 23.49 -1.48
C THR A 29 18.91 22.11 -0.98
N SER A 30 19.96 22.01 -0.15
CA SER A 30 20.39 20.72 0.42
C SER A 30 19.30 20.06 1.26
N ARG A 31 18.53 20.85 2.01
CA ARG A 31 17.39 20.35 2.77
C ARG A 31 16.27 19.84 1.86
N ALA A 32 15.88 20.63 0.86
CA ALA A 32 14.85 20.25 -0.09
C ALA A 32 15.22 18.96 -0.85
N ASP A 33 16.49 18.82 -1.24
CA ASP A 33 17.02 17.62 -1.90
C ASP A 33 16.99 16.39 -0.97
N HIS A 34 17.39 16.57 0.28
CA HIS A 34 17.30 15.53 1.30
C HIS A 34 15.84 15.08 1.53
N ASP A 35 14.93 16.04 1.66
CA ASP A 35 13.50 15.79 1.87
C ASP A 35 12.90 15.07 0.66
N LEU A 36 13.22 15.51 -0.56
CA LEU A 36 12.83 14.86 -1.81
C LEU A 36 13.26 13.38 -1.83
N GLY A 37 14.56 13.11 -1.67
CA GLY A 37 15.08 11.73 -1.68
C GLY A 37 14.51 10.87 -0.55
N SER A 38 14.25 11.47 0.62
CA SER A 38 13.59 10.80 1.75
C SER A 38 12.15 10.39 1.39
N HIS A 39 11.38 11.29 0.80
CA HIS A 39 10.00 11.03 0.40
C HIS A 39 9.91 10.04 -0.77
N LEU A 40 10.81 10.09 -1.75
CA LEU A 40 10.87 9.09 -2.83
C LEU A 40 11.15 7.68 -2.30
N ARG A 41 12.08 7.52 -1.34
CA ARG A 41 12.31 6.22 -0.69
C ARG A 41 11.10 5.72 0.07
N LYS A 42 10.41 6.60 0.81
CA LYS A 42 9.16 6.25 1.53
C LYS A 42 8.04 5.87 0.57
N HIS A 43 7.92 6.57 -0.57
CA HIS A 43 6.98 6.23 -1.63
C HIS A 43 7.25 4.83 -2.19
N ALA A 44 8.50 4.52 -2.52
CA ALA A 44 8.88 3.19 -3.01
C ALA A 44 8.59 2.08 -1.99
N ALA A 45 8.89 2.31 -0.70
CA ALA A 45 8.56 1.38 0.37
C ALA A 45 7.05 1.17 0.52
N ALA A 46 6.25 2.24 0.46
CA ALA A 46 4.80 2.16 0.52
C ALA A 46 4.22 1.38 -0.68
N ASN A 47 4.76 1.56 -1.89
CA ASN A 47 4.36 0.77 -3.06
C ASN A 47 4.68 -0.72 -2.90
N ALA A 48 5.81 -1.08 -2.29
CA ALA A 48 6.15 -2.47 -2.01
C ALA A 48 5.15 -3.11 -1.01
N THR A 49 4.80 -2.39 0.05
CA THR A 49 3.77 -2.81 1.02
C THR A 49 2.41 -2.95 0.34
N LEU A 50 2.05 -2.00 -0.52
CA LEU A 50 0.80 -2.02 -1.29
C LEU A 50 0.72 -3.29 -2.16
N ALA A 51 1.77 -3.58 -2.93
CA ALA A 51 1.81 -4.77 -3.77
C ALA A 51 1.69 -6.07 -2.96
N GLN A 52 2.33 -6.14 -1.78
CA GLN A 52 2.20 -7.30 -0.91
C GLN A 52 0.78 -7.45 -0.36
N ALA A 53 0.20 -6.37 0.17
CA ALA A 53 -1.12 -6.40 0.75
C ALA A 53 -2.22 -6.75 -0.28
N LEU A 54 -2.05 -6.32 -1.54
CA LEU A 54 -2.92 -6.72 -2.65
C LEU A 54 -2.85 -8.24 -2.91
N ARG A 55 -1.65 -8.81 -2.93
CA ARG A 55 -1.48 -10.27 -3.03
C ARG A 55 -2.12 -11.02 -1.87
N ASP A 56 -2.00 -10.49 -0.66
CA ASP A 56 -2.59 -11.10 0.53
C ASP A 56 -4.13 -11.06 0.48
N THR A 57 -4.72 -9.96 -0.03
CA THR A 57 -6.17 -9.90 -0.28
C THR A 57 -6.63 -10.93 -1.31
N GLU A 58 -5.89 -11.11 -2.41
CA GLU A 58 -6.22 -12.11 -3.43
C GLU A 58 -6.09 -13.54 -2.90
N ALA A 59 -5.03 -13.81 -2.15
CA ALA A 59 -4.81 -15.11 -1.52
C ALA A 59 -5.96 -15.47 -0.58
N ALA A 60 -6.41 -14.53 0.26
CA ALA A 60 -7.55 -14.74 1.14
C ALA A 60 -8.83 -15.06 0.35
N SER A 61 -9.12 -14.32 -0.73
CA SER A 61 -10.25 -14.60 -1.64
C SER A 61 -10.17 -15.99 -2.27
N GLN A 62 -8.98 -16.42 -2.70
CA GLN A 62 -8.78 -17.74 -3.27
C GLN A 62 -9.00 -18.86 -2.25
N GLU A 63 -8.51 -18.70 -1.02
CA GLU A 63 -8.75 -19.67 0.06
C GLU A 63 -10.23 -19.77 0.42
N LEU A 64 -10.94 -18.63 0.48
CA LEU A 64 -12.39 -18.63 0.68
C LEU A 64 -13.12 -19.38 -0.47
N GLY A 65 -12.67 -19.19 -1.71
CA GLY A 65 -13.18 -19.91 -2.88
C GLY A 65 -12.96 -21.43 -2.78
N LYS A 66 -11.78 -21.86 -2.30
CA LYS A 66 -11.49 -23.29 -2.07
C LYS A 66 -12.42 -23.89 -1.02
N ILE A 67 -12.72 -23.16 0.07
CA ILE A 67 -13.70 -23.61 1.08
C ILE A 67 -15.07 -23.79 0.44
N LYS A 68 -15.54 -22.83 -0.36
CA LYS A 68 -16.82 -22.94 -1.09
C LYS A 68 -16.90 -24.23 -1.91
N THR A 69 -15.90 -24.51 -2.75
CA THR A 69 -15.88 -25.71 -3.59
C THR A 69 -15.82 -26.99 -2.77
N ARG A 70 -15.06 -27.01 -1.67
CA ARG A 70 -15.01 -28.17 -0.75
C ARG A 70 -16.35 -28.42 -0.07
N LEU A 71 -17.04 -27.36 0.36
CA LEU A 71 -18.39 -27.45 0.94
C LEU A 71 -19.42 -27.98 -0.07
N GLU A 72 -19.40 -27.47 -1.30
CA GLU A 72 -20.28 -27.94 -2.39
C GLU A 72 -20.09 -29.44 -2.65
N ARG A 73 -18.83 -29.89 -2.72
CA ARG A 73 -18.51 -31.32 -2.89
C ARG A 73 -18.98 -32.17 -1.73
N LEU A 74 -18.86 -31.68 -0.50
CA LEU A 74 -19.33 -32.41 0.69
C LEU A 74 -20.83 -32.59 0.69
N ILE A 75 -21.61 -31.57 0.30
CA ILE A 75 -23.07 -31.66 0.15
C ILE A 75 -23.43 -32.74 -0.87
N GLU A 76 -22.76 -32.76 -2.02
CA GLU A 76 -22.97 -33.78 -3.06
C GLU A 76 -22.69 -35.21 -2.53
N MET A 77 -21.61 -35.38 -1.77
CA MET A 77 -21.28 -36.67 -1.14
C MET A 77 -22.33 -37.11 -0.10
N THR A 78 -22.91 -36.18 0.65
CA THR A 78 -23.99 -36.50 1.60
C THR A 78 -25.29 -36.88 0.88
N GLN A 79 -25.62 -36.21 -0.22
CA GLN A 79 -26.79 -36.52 -1.05
C GLN A 79 -26.69 -37.89 -1.74
N THR A 80 -25.48 -38.29 -2.14
CA THR A 80 -25.22 -39.61 -2.76
C THR A 80 -25.06 -40.74 -1.73
N LYS A 81 -25.30 -40.47 -0.43
CA LYS A 81 -25.25 -41.43 0.70
C LYS A 81 -23.92 -42.18 0.81
N THR A 82 -22.80 -41.55 0.47
CA THR A 82 -21.48 -42.18 0.60
C THR A 82 -20.71 -41.66 1.82
N THR A 83 -20.29 -42.62 2.65
CA THR A 83 -19.09 -42.61 3.51
C THR A 83 -19.02 -41.69 4.74
N ILE A 84 -19.76 -40.57 4.83
CA ILE A 84 -19.67 -39.65 5.99
C ILE A 84 -20.87 -39.79 6.94
N THR A 85 -20.59 -39.93 8.23
CA THR A 85 -21.60 -39.90 9.29
C THR A 85 -22.09 -38.47 9.55
N PRO A 86 -23.33 -38.27 9.99
CA PRO A 86 -23.84 -36.95 10.38
C PRO A 86 -22.94 -36.20 11.39
N ALA A 87 -22.35 -36.93 12.35
CA ALA A 87 -21.42 -36.35 13.32
C ALA A 87 -20.09 -35.91 12.67
N GLY A 88 -19.51 -36.74 11.79
CA GLY A 88 -18.31 -36.39 11.03
C GLY A 88 -18.54 -35.17 10.13
N PHE A 89 -19.73 -35.08 9.51
CA PHE A 89 -20.09 -33.92 8.70
C PHE A 89 -20.21 -32.64 9.54
N ARG A 90 -20.81 -32.71 10.75
CA ARG A 90 -20.87 -31.56 11.67
C ARG A 90 -19.49 -31.06 12.06
N HIS A 91 -18.57 -31.95 12.42
CA HIS A 91 -17.19 -31.57 12.72
C HIS A 91 -16.52 -30.83 11.56
N VAL A 92 -16.67 -31.33 10.33
CA VAL A 92 -16.12 -30.66 9.14
C VAL A 92 -16.73 -29.27 8.92
N LEU A 93 -18.02 -29.08 9.17
CA LEU A 93 -18.66 -27.76 9.09
C LEU A 93 -18.13 -26.78 10.16
N ASP A 94 -17.86 -27.28 11.37
CA ASP A 94 -17.31 -26.45 12.46
C ASP A 94 -15.86 -26.04 12.16
N ASP A 95 -15.06 -26.96 11.60
CA ASP A 95 -13.71 -26.68 11.12
C ASP A 95 -13.71 -25.61 10.02
N PHE A 96 -14.62 -25.71 9.04
CA PHE A 96 -14.77 -24.68 8.02
C PHE A 96 -15.23 -23.35 8.59
N SER A 97 -16.12 -23.36 9.59
CA SER A 97 -16.56 -22.12 10.24
C SER A 97 -15.38 -21.39 10.88
N SER A 98 -14.47 -22.14 11.52
CA SER A 98 -13.25 -21.58 12.10
C SER A 98 -12.28 -21.06 11.04
N GLN A 99 -12.02 -21.84 9.99
CA GLN A 99 -11.16 -21.43 8.87
C GLN A 99 -11.69 -20.18 8.16
N ILE A 100 -13.01 -20.08 7.96
CA ILE A 100 -13.64 -18.90 7.34
C ILE A 100 -13.37 -17.66 8.19
N LEU A 101 -13.48 -17.74 9.53
CA LEU A 101 -13.18 -16.61 10.42
C LEU A 101 -11.71 -16.17 10.32
N ASP A 102 -10.78 -17.12 10.27
CA ASP A 102 -9.35 -16.80 10.13
C ASP A 102 -9.02 -16.13 8.79
N ILE A 103 -9.64 -16.61 7.70
CA ILE A 103 -9.51 -16.01 6.37
C ILE A 103 -10.16 -14.62 6.35
N GLU A 104 -11.32 -14.43 6.99
CA GLU A 104 -11.97 -13.12 7.12
C GLU A 104 -11.08 -12.11 7.86
N ASN A 105 -10.48 -12.51 8.97
CA ASN A 105 -9.54 -11.67 9.71
C ASN A 105 -8.31 -11.30 8.85
N THR A 106 -7.78 -12.26 8.11
CA THR A 106 -6.65 -12.04 7.20
C THR A 106 -7.02 -11.07 6.08
N TYR A 107 -8.19 -11.26 5.48
CA TYR A 107 -8.72 -10.39 4.42
C TYR A 107 -8.90 -8.95 4.92
N GLU A 108 -9.60 -8.74 6.04
CA GLU A 108 -9.87 -7.40 6.56
C GLU A 108 -8.59 -6.68 6.96
N LYS A 109 -7.62 -7.40 7.55
CA LYS A 109 -6.29 -6.84 7.82
C LYS A 109 -5.58 -6.44 6.53
N ALA A 110 -5.54 -7.32 5.53
CA ALA A 110 -4.88 -7.05 4.26
C ALA A 110 -5.51 -5.86 3.52
N VAL A 111 -6.84 -5.74 3.49
CA VAL A 111 -7.53 -4.56 2.94
C VAL A 111 -7.15 -3.29 3.69
N GLY A 112 -7.05 -3.35 5.01
CA GLY A 112 -6.58 -2.24 5.85
C GLY A 112 -5.16 -1.81 5.49
N ASP A 113 -4.26 -2.78 5.31
CA ASP A 113 -2.86 -2.57 4.93
C ASP A 113 -2.75 -1.97 3.51
N VAL A 114 -3.56 -2.44 2.54
CA VAL A 114 -3.66 -1.84 1.19
C VAL A 114 -4.03 -0.36 1.31
N TRP A 115 -5.05 -0.02 2.11
CA TRP A 115 -5.51 1.37 2.24
C TRP A 115 -4.49 2.29 2.94
N MET A 116 -3.77 1.78 3.93
CA MET A 116 -2.68 2.51 4.58
C MET A 116 -1.53 2.75 3.60
N ALA A 117 -1.05 1.69 2.94
CA ALA A 117 0.07 1.74 2.01
C ALA A 117 -0.23 2.67 0.82
N TRP A 118 -1.44 2.59 0.26
CA TRP A 118 -1.89 3.47 -0.82
C TRP A 118 -1.87 4.95 -0.41
N ARG A 119 -2.42 5.29 0.77
CA ARG A 119 -2.40 6.68 1.27
C ARG A 119 -0.99 7.18 1.52
N ASP A 120 -0.13 6.34 2.08
CA ASP A 120 1.26 6.70 2.36
C ASP A 120 2.05 6.89 1.06
N ALA A 121 1.84 6.04 0.05
CA ALA A 121 2.46 6.19 -1.26
C ALA A 121 2.09 7.53 -1.91
N ILE A 122 0.79 7.89 -1.93
CA ILE A 122 0.33 9.17 -2.50
C ILE A 122 0.87 10.35 -1.69
N ARG A 123 0.79 10.30 -0.36
CA ARG A 123 1.27 11.39 0.50
C ARG A 123 2.75 11.66 0.26
N ASN A 124 3.58 10.62 0.21
CA ASN A 124 5.01 10.78 -0.01
C ASN A 124 5.32 11.28 -1.43
N LEU A 125 4.55 10.88 -2.45
CA LEU A 125 4.73 11.41 -3.80
C LEU A 125 4.41 12.91 -3.88
N ILE A 126 3.33 13.36 -3.21
CA ILE A 126 2.98 14.78 -3.11
C ILE A 126 4.08 15.56 -2.39
N GLN A 127 4.55 15.05 -1.24
CA GLN A 127 5.62 15.70 -0.46
C GLN A 127 6.95 15.76 -1.23
N ALA A 128 7.25 14.74 -2.03
CA ALA A 128 8.40 14.76 -2.94
C ALA A 128 8.22 15.88 -4.00
N GLY A 129 7.04 16.01 -4.59
CA GLY A 129 6.72 17.13 -5.50
C GLY A 129 6.87 18.51 -4.86
N ASP A 130 6.39 18.67 -3.62
CA ASP A 130 6.52 19.93 -2.86
C ASP A 130 7.99 20.27 -2.59
N ALA A 131 8.81 19.28 -2.23
CA ALA A 131 10.25 19.46 -2.04
C ALA A 131 10.96 19.87 -3.35
N GLY A 132 10.61 19.23 -4.47
CA GLY A 132 11.10 19.62 -5.80
C GLY A 132 10.72 21.06 -6.17
N ASN A 133 9.49 21.49 -5.87
CA ASN A 133 9.05 22.87 -6.09
C ASN A 133 9.82 23.88 -5.21
N GLN A 134 10.14 23.53 -3.96
CA GLN A 134 10.96 24.37 -3.09
C GLN A 134 12.40 24.53 -3.61
N GLN A 135 12.95 23.45 -4.18
CA GLN A 135 14.26 23.47 -4.83
C GLN A 135 14.25 24.39 -6.06
N GLU A 136 13.22 24.31 -6.92
CA GLU A 136 13.02 25.22 -8.05
C GLU A 136 12.99 26.68 -7.60
N GLN A 137 12.16 27.00 -6.61
CA GLN A 137 12.03 28.36 -6.10
C GLN A 137 13.35 28.91 -5.55
N THR A 138 14.17 28.05 -4.94
CA THR A 138 15.50 28.42 -4.43
C THR A 138 16.47 28.72 -5.57
N LEU A 139 16.45 27.96 -6.66
CA LEU A 139 17.25 28.26 -7.86
C LEU A 139 16.84 29.56 -8.53
N VAL A 140 15.54 29.85 -8.65
CA VAL A 140 15.06 31.14 -9.16
C VAL A 140 15.61 32.30 -8.33
N ASN A 141 15.60 32.16 -7.00
CA ASN A 141 16.15 33.18 -6.10
C ASN A 141 17.68 33.33 -6.23
N LEU A 142 18.39 32.22 -6.46
CA LEU A 142 19.83 32.22 -6.71
C LEU A 142 20.20 32.89 -8.05
N HIS A 143 19.44 32.62 -9.12
CA HIS A 143 19.58 33.34 -10.40
C HIS A 143 19.37 34.84 -10.24
N ARG A 144 18.37 35.23 -9.46
CA ARG A 144 18.16 36.64 -9.12
C ARG A 144 19.36 37.22 -8.35
N LEU A 145 19.95 36.46 -7.43
CA LEU A 145 21.14 36.88 -6.68
C LEU A 145 22.34 37.10 -7.62
N VAL A 146 22.56 36.21 -8.60
CA VAL A 146 23.58 36.39 -9.65
C VAL A 146 23.34 37.69 -10.44
N GLY A 147 22.09 37.95 -10.82
CA GLY A 147 21.72 39.12 -11.61
C GLY A 147 21.92 40.47 -10.91
N VAL A 148 21.83 40.49 -9.58
CA VAL A 148 22.03 41.72 -8.77
C VAL A 148 23.44 41.84 -8.18
N THR A 149 24.33 40.88 -8.45
CA THR A 149 25.73 40.93 -7.98
C THR A 149 26.58 41.68 -9.01
N GLU A 150 27.16 42.80 -8.58
CA GLU A 150 27.99 43.69 -9.43
C GLU A 150 29.47 43.25 -9.48
N ASP A 151 29.97 42.61 -8.43
CA ASP A 151 31.35 42.11 -8.39
C ASP A 151 31.49 40.85 -9.27
N ASP A 152 32.31 40.94 -10.32
CA ASP A 152 32.49 39.87 -11.30
C ASP A 152 33.04 38.57 -10.71
N GLN A 153 33.92 38.67 -9.71
CA GLN A 153 34.51 37.50 -9.06
C GLN A 153 33.47 36.78 -8.20
N GLN A 154 32.71 37.54 -7.42
CA GLN A 154 31.64 37.02 -6.59
C GLN A 154 30.48 36.48 -7.44
N LYS A 155 30.17 37.14 -8.56
CA LYS A 155 29.19 36.67 -9.53
C LYS A 155 29.59 35.31 -10.11
N LYS A 156 30.87 35.14 -10.46
CA LYS A 156 31.41 33.87 -10.94
C LYS A 156 31.31 32.76 -9.88
N GLU A 157 31.58 33.07 -8.61
CA GLU A 157 31.42 32.13 -7.50
C GLU A 157 29.96 31.71 -7.32
N ILE A 158 29.03 32.66 -7.27
CA ILE A 158 27.59 32.38 -7.14
C ILE A 158 27.10 31.57 -8.35
N SER A 159 27.47 31.94 -9.58
CA SER A 159 27.12 31.18 -10.79
C SER A 159 27.66 29.74 -10.77
N GLY A 160 28.86 29.53 -10.23
CA GLY A 160 29.40 28.18 -10.05
C GLY A 160 28.52 27.33 -9.13
N VAL A 161 28.04 27.92 -8.03
CA VAL A 161 27.08 27.26 -7.12
C VAL A 161 25.75 26.99 -7.82
N VAL A 162 25.18 27.97 -8.53
CA VAL A 162 23.92 27.79 -9.26
C VAL A 162 24.01 26.61 -10.23
N ASN A 163 25.05 26.55 -11.05
CA ASN A 163 25.24 25.47 -12.02
C ASN A 163 25.36 24.09 -11.34
N ALA A 164 26.00 24.01 -10.17
CA ALA A 164 26.12 22.78 -9.40
C ALA A 164 24.76 22.32 -8.86
N LEU A 165 23.98 23.25 -8.31
CA LEU A 165 22.64 22.97 -7.77
C LEU A 165 21.62 22.65 -8.88
N GLU A 166 21.76 23.23 -10.08
CA GLU A 166 20.95 22.88 -11.24
C GLU A 166 21.19 21.45 -11.71
N ARG A 167 22.44 20.99 -11.75
CA ARG A 167 22.75 19.58 -12.06
C ARG A 167 22.14 18.62 -11.04
N GLN A 168 22.30 18.94 -9.76
CA GLN A 168 21.71 18.14 -8.68
C GLN A 168 20.18 18.10 -8.78
N LYS A 169 19.54 19.23 -9.07
CA LYS A 169 18.10 19.29 -9.30
C LYS A 169 17.69 18.41 -10.48
N GLU A 170 18.41 18.46 -11.59
CA GLU A 170 18.07 17.65 -12.77
C GLU A 170 18.06 16.16 -12.43
N GLU A 171 19.07 15.68 -11.71
CA GLU A 171 19.12 14.29 -11.23
C GLU A 171 17.93 13.95 -10.32
N SER A 172 17.66 14.80 -9.34
CA SER A 172 16.55 14.67 -8.39
C SER A 172 15.17 14.71 -9.05
N MET A 173 14.99 15.58 -10.05
CA MET A 173 13.75 15.69 -10.83
C MET A 173 13.56 14.51 -11.77
N GLN A 174 14.63 13.94 -12.31
CA GLN A 174 14.55 12.69 -13.08
C GLN A 174 14.11 11.52 -12.19
N GLU A 175 14.57 11.44 -10.93
CA GLU A 175 14.09 10.44 -9.99
C GLU A 175 12.61 10.64 -9.63
N LEU A 176 12.19 11.88 -9.37
CA LEU A 176 10.78 12.21 -9.13
C LEU A 176 9.91 11.88 -10.35
N GLN A 177 10.37 12.26 -11.54
CA GLN A 177 9.67 11.97 -12.78
C GLN A 177 9.56 10.46 -12.97
N LYS A 178 10.65 9.71 -12.79
CA LYS A 178 10.63 8.24 -12.84
C LYS A 178 9.62 7.65 -11.86
N ALA A 179 9.57 8.13 -10.62
CA ALA A 179 8.59 7.66 -9.63
C ALA A 179 7.14 8.03 -10.02
N ALA A 180 6.93 9.20 -10.63
CA ALA A 180 5.61 9.70 -11.04
C ALA A 180 5.13 9.14 -12.40
N THR A 181 6.06 8.74 -13.28
CA THR A 181 5.80 8.22 -14.63
C THR A 181 6.07 6.73 -14.75
N ASP A 182 6.49 6.05 -13.67
CA ASP A 182 6.42 4.60 -13.60
C ASP A 182 4.95 4.20 -13.83
N GLN A 183 4.67 3.86 -15.08
CA GLN A 183 3.34 3.66 -15.62
C GLN A 183 2.61 2.58 -14.81
N GLU A 184 3.35 1.58 -14.34
CA GLU A 184 2.85 0.46 -13.58
C GLU A 184 2.51 0.88 -12.14
N ALA A 185 3.42 1.61 -11.48
CA ALA A 185 3.17 2.16 -10.13
C ALA A 185 2.02 3.17 -10.12
N ARG A 186 1.97 4.08 -11.11
CA ARG A 186 0.91 5.08 -11.24
C ARG A 186 -0.45 4.45 -11.57
N SER A 187 -0.47 3.50 -12.50
CA SER A 187 -1.72 2.78 -12.84
C SER A 187 -2.21 1.98 -11.65
N SER A 188 -1.31 1.32 -10.92
CA SER A 188 -1.63 0.59 -9.70
C SER A 188 -2.20 1.51 -8.62
N LEU A 189 -1.55 2.66 -8.33
CA LEU A 189 -2.03 3.62 -7.33
C LEU A 189 -3.41 4.21 -7.71
N MET A 190 -3.63 4.57 -8.96
CA MET A 190 -4.92 5.13 -9.38
C MET A 190 -6.03 4.07 -9.44
N ALA A 191 -5.68 2.83 -9.78
CA ALA A 191 -6.63 1.72 -9.85
C ALA A 191 -6.95 1.11 -8.48
N THR A 192 -6.05 1.23 -7.49
CA THR A 192 -6.18 0.57 -6.18
C THR A 192 -7.54 0.79 -5.50
N PRO A 193 -8.09 2.02 -5.38
CA PRO A 193 -9.39 2.21 -4.74
C PRO A 193 -10.54 1.50 -5.48
N ARG A 194 -10.50 1.53 -6.82
CA ARG A 194 -11.52 0.87 -7.64
C ARG A 194 -11.40 -0.64 -7.56
N TYR A 195 -10.17 -1.16 -7.65
CA TYR A 195 -9.86 -2.57 -7.45
C TYR A 195 -10.38 -3.05 -6.10
N LEU A 196 -10.10 -2.31 -5.01
CA LEU A 196 -10.58 -2.66 -3.67
C LEU A 196 -12.11 -2.68 -3.58
N ASP A 197 -12.81 -1.74 -4.21
CA ASP A 197 -14.28 -1.73 -4.21
C ASP A 197 -14.86 -2.92 -4.98
N GLU A 198 -14.32 -3.22 -6.16
CA GLU A 198 -14.70 -4.38 -6.98
C GLU A 198 -14.42 -5.69 -6.23
N HIS A 199 -13.20 -5.86 -5.72
CA HIS A 199 -12.79 -7.04 -4.95
C HIS A 199 -13.63 -7.21 -3.67
N ARG A 200 -13.99 -6.12 -2.98
CA ARG A 200 -14.87 -6.18 -1.80
C ARG A 200 -16.31 -6.58 -2.13
N LYS A 201 -16.80 -6.29 -3.34
CA LYS A 201 -18.11 -6.77 -3.80
C LYS A 201 -18.05 -8.28 -4.09
N GLU A 202 -17.01 -8.73 -4.78
CA GLU A 202 -16.78 -10.15 -5.08
C GLU A 202 -16.62 -10.97 -3.80
N TRP A 203 -15.78 -10.50 -2.87
CA TRP A 203 -15.62 -11.09 -1.54
C TRP A 203 -16.95 -11.23 -0.80
N ARG A 204 -17.76 -10.16 -0.75
CA ARG A 204 -19.09 -10.21 -0.11
C ARG A 204 -20.02 -11.20 -0.79
N ALA A 205 -20.04 -11.24 -2.12
CA ALA A 205 -20.86 -12.20 -2.87
C ALA A 205 -20.44 -13.65 -2.55
N MET A 206 -19.14 -13.91 -2.47
CA MET A 206 -18.59 -15.22 -2.12
C MET A 206 -18.94 -15.63 -0.69
N ARG A 207 -18.79 -14.71 0.28
CA ARG A 207 -19.18 -14.91 1.67
C ARG A 207 -20.67 -15.26 1.81
N ILE A 208 -21.54 -14.53 1.11
CA ILE A 208 -22.98 -14.81 1.09
C ILE A 208 -23.25 -16.20 0.50
N ALA A 209 -22.59 -16.55 -0.61
CA ALA A 209 -22.74 -17.87 -1.23
C ALA A 209 -22.33 -18.99 -0.27
N ILE A 210 -21.18 -18.85 0.41
CA ILE A 210 -20.72 -19.81 1.42
C ILE A 210 -21.71 -19.91 2.58
N GLY A 211 -22.22 -18.78 3.09
CA GLY A 211 -23.23 -18.78 4.14
C GLY A 211 -24.49 -19.55 3.75
N LYS A 212 -24.96 -19.40 2.51
CA LYS A 212 -26.09 -20.17 1.96
C LYS A 212 -25.75 -21.65 1.85
N THR A 213 -24.57 -22.00 1.32
CA THR A 213 -24.10 -23.38 1.19
C THR A 213 -23.98 -24.05 2.56
N MET A 214 -23.39 -23.38 3.55
CA MET A 214 -23.28 -23.84 4.94
C MET A 214 -24.64 -24.07 5.58
N ALA A 215 -25.59 -23.14 5.39
CA ALA A 215 -26.95 -23.30 5.90
C ALA A 215 -27.65 -24.50 5.26
N GLY A 216 -27.57 -24.65 3.94
CA GLY A 216 -28.11 -25.81 3.23
C GLY A 216 -27.48 -27.13 3.68
N ALA A 217 -26.15 -27.13 3.88
CA ALA A 217 -25.41 -28.28 4.40
C ALA A 217 -25.90 -28.69 5.80
N ARG A 218 -26.11 -27.72 6.69
CA ARG A 218 -26.65 -27.97 8.04
C ARG A 218 -28.07 -28.53 8.00
N SER A 219 -28.94 -28.00 7.14
CA SER A 219 -30.31 -28.50 6.97
C SER A 219 -30.34 -29.95 6.49
N ALA A 220 -29.49 -30.32 5.51
CA ALA A 220 -29.43 -31.69 4.99
C ALA A 220 -29.06 -32.75 6.06
N ILE A 221 -28.29 -32.37 7.08
CA ILE A 221 -27.96 -33.24 8.23
C ILE A 221 -29.09 -33.23 9.27
N GLY A 222 -29.81 -32.11 9.42
CA GLY A 222 -30.97 -32.00 10.30
C GLY A 222 -32.11 -32.90 9.85
N ASP A 223 -32.40 -32.92 8.54
CA ASP A 223 -33.46 -33.73 7.95
C ASP A 223 -33.14 -35.24 7.99
N THR A 224 -31.86 -35.64 8.01
CA THR A 224 -31.46 -37.04 8.16
C THR A 224 -31.67 -37.60 9.58
N GLN A 225 -32.00 -36.76 10.57
CA GLN A 225 -32.39 -37.21 11.93
C GLN A 225 -33.90 -37.46 12.10
N GLN A 226 -34.75 -37.15 11.09
CA GLN A 226 -36.18 -37.49 11.10
C GLN A 226 -36.46 -38.79 10.32
N VAL A 227 -35.99 -39.93 10.85
CA VAL A 227 -36.61 -41.23 10.54
C VAL A 227 -37.32 -41.70 11.80
N PRO A 228 -38.67 -41.65 11.88
CA PRO A 228 -39.36 -42.26 13.00
C PRO A 228 -39.13 -43.77 12.98
N ALA A 229 -38.64 -44.29 14.10
CA ALA A 229 -38.60 -45.71 14.37
C ALA A 229 -40.04 -46.24 14.46
N SER A 230 -40.63 -46.55 13.31
CA SER A 230 -41.84 -47.34 13.20
C SER A 230 -41.44 -48.71 12.69
N SER A 231 -41.23 -49.66 13.59
CA SER A 231 -41.28 -51.07 13.26
C SER A 231 -42.09 -51.82 14.30
N PRO A 232 -42.85 -52.83 13.84
CA PRO A 232 -44.15 -53.17 14.39
C PRO A 232 -44.04 -54.03 15.64
N HIS A 233 -44.96 -53.82 16.57
CA HIS A 233 -45.15 -54.66 17.74
C HIS A 233 -45.64 -56.05 17.29
N PRO A 234 -44.94 -57.15 17.59
CA PRO A 234 -45.48 -58.48 17.36
C PRO A 234 -46.55 -58.78 18.40
N GLN A 235 -47.80 -58.93 17.95
CA GLN A 235 -48.87 -59.46 18.80
C GLN A 235 -48.59 -60.95 19.06
N HIS A 236 -48.05 -61.25 20.23
CA HIS A 236 -48.23 -62.55 20.86
C HIS A 236 -49.67 -62.62 21.39
N ILE A 237 -50.51 -63.47 20.77
CA ILE A 237 -51.73 -63.94 21.42
C ILE A 237 -51.58 -65.44 21.66
N HIS A 238 -51.65 -65.76 22.95
CA HIS A 238 -51.57 -67.10 23.53
C HIS A 238 -52.79 -67.95 23.16
N HIS A 239 -52.53 -69.24 22.94
CA HIS A 239 -53.49 -70.32 23.17
C HIS A 239 -54.09 -70.26 24.57
N ILE A 240 -55.42 -70.24 24.68
CA ILE A 240 -56.25 -71.14 25.50
C ILE A 240 -57.57 -71.35 24.75
#